data_AF-A0A944KFV3-F1
#
_entry.id   AF-A0A944KFV3-F1
#
_cell.length_a   1.000
_cell.length_b   1.000
_cell.length_c   1.000
_cell.angle_alpha   90.00
_cell.angle_beta   90.00
_cell.angle_gamma   90.00
#
_symmetry.space_group_name_H-M   'P 1'
#
loop_
_entity.id
_entity.type
_entity.pdbx_description
1 polymer ?
#
loop_
_entity_poly.entity_id
_entity_poly.type
_entity_poly.pdbx_seq_one_letter_code
_entity_poly.pdbx_strand_id
1 'polypeptide(L)'
;MSALPDPSRHEEVLVSPMYLAGSNGTGDAGFAPVAHWPHHYLDDGPCQLLVTSPDQRIRVGWFGDDFELWRITAAEEAVTTPRWTATFNHVTPAEIVAGLTTALAQDYAASDPYENNGRFLAKPSVYWTDTVQPLLDAGWHHKVTYGVVEITAPDGLAGVEIDTLRGGRDAEAVMLWAGPRGWGARAEAVFTARTPSHLIAATATVMASSAPVVRERHMIRREMEPLVTLTPVGPAPAPRVPRAPTPLDVRRTAVTEAVRRASRAPRTAADLRVMAAQSRTTSSAQKRSSTLAPAAAAAARPPAASSAPRHSR
;
A
#
# COMPACT_ATOMS: atom_id res chain seq x y z
N MET A 1 38.28 -15.42 -7.75
CA MET A 1 37.95 -14.44 -6.69
C MET A 1 36.46 -14.20 -6.74
N SER A 2 35.68 -14.89 -5.91
CA SER A 2 34.23 -14.64 -5.80
C SER A 2 34.03 -13.32 -5.05
N ALA A 3 33.44 -12.34 -5.73
CA ALA A 3 32.97 -11.14 -5.05
C ALA A 3 31.90 -11.55 -4.04
N LEU A 4 32.05 -11.12 -2.78
CA LEU A 4 31.00 -11.22 -1.78
C LEU A 4 29.71 -10.59 -2.35
N PRO A 5 28.53 -11.19 -2.14
CA PRO A 5 27.27 -10.61 -2.58
C PRO A 5 27.12 -9.21 -1.98
N ASP A 6 26.88 -8.22 -2.84
CA ASP A 6 26.62 -6.84 -2.44
C ASP A 6 25.33 -6.80 -1.61
N PRO A 7 25.40 -6.44 -0.31
CA PRO A 7 24.24 -6.48 0.59
C PRO A 7 23.13 -5.52 0.17
N SER A 8 23.40 -4.54 -0.71
CA SER A 8 22.40 -3.61 -1.23
C SER A 8 21.44 -4.23 -2.25
N ARG A 9 21.71 -5.45 -2.74
CA ARG A 9 20.85 -6.13 -3.73
C ARG A 9 19.47 -6.52 -3.19
N HIS A 10 19.38 -6.79 -1.89
CA HIS A 10 18.14 -7.18 -1.22
C HIS A 10 17.50 -6.01 -0.46
N GLU A 11 17.95 -4.78 -0.72
CA GLU A 11 17.34 -3.59 -0.15
C GLU A 11 15.98 -3.34 -0.81
N GLU A 12 14.96 -3.11 0.00
CA GLU A 12 13.65 -2.66 -0.46
C GLU A 12 13.73 -1.19 -0.89
N VAL A 13 13.28 -0.91 -2.11
CA VAL A 13 13.26 0.42 -2.71
C VAL A 13 11.86 0.71 -3.24
N LEU A 14 11.40 1.94 -3.06
CA LEU A 14 10.26 2.50 -3.76
C LEU A 14 10.70 2.89 -5.17
N VAL A 15 10.03 2.33 -6.17
CA VAL A 15 10.32 2.50 -7.58
C VAL A 15 9.24 3.35 -8.23
N SER A 16 9.67 4.42 -8.90
CA SER A 16 8.81 5.32 -9.67
C SER A 16 9.43 5.64 -11.03
N PRO A 17 8.64 5.71 -12.12
CA PRO A 17 7.21 5.38 -12.18
C PRO A 17 6.94 3.87 -12.09
N MET A 18 5.76 3.50 -11.57
CA MET A 18 5.42 2.09 -11.30
C MET A 18 5.43 1.21 -12.56
N TYR A 19 5.01 1.74 -13.71
CA TYR A 19 4.99 0.98 -14.96
C TYR A 19 6.38 0.54 -15.45
N LEU A 20 7.48 1.10 -14.90
CA LEU A 20 8.85 0.68 -15.16
C LEU A 20 9.45 -0.21 -14.06
N ALA A 21 8.70 -0.51 -13.00
CA ALA A 21 9.20 -1.28 -11.86
C ALA A 21 9.37 -2.78 -12.15
N GLY A 22 8.85 -3.25 -13.27
CA GLY A 22 8.86 -4.66 -13.64
C GLY A 22 8.00 -5.55 -12.73
N SER A 23 7.94 -6.84 -13.10
CA SER A 23 7.38 -7.89 -12.25
C SER A 23 8.27 -8.15 -11.03
N ASN A 24 7.66 -8.34 -9.87
CA ASN A 24 8.34 -8.83 -8.65
C ASN A 24 8.51 -10.37 -8.65
N GLY A 25 8.14 -11.04 -9.76
CA GLY A 25 8.17 -12.48 -9.91
C GLY A 25 6.98 -13.21 -9.27
N THR A 26 6.08 -12.50 -8.57
CA THR A 26 4.87 -13.09 -7.99
C THR A 26 3.62 -12.54 -8.66
N GLY A 27 2.58 -13.36 -8.72
CA GLY A 27 1.27 -12.95 -9.23
C GLY A 27 0.41 -12.25 -8.18
N ASP A 28 0.88 -12.12 -6.94
CA ASP A 28 0.02 -11.86 -5.78
C ASP A 28 -0.80 -10.58 -5.92
N ALA A 29 -0.19 -9.48 -6.35
CA ALA A 29 -0.89 -8.21 -6.55
C ALA A 29 -1.98 -8.34 -7.63
N GLY A 30 -1.70 -9.06 -8.72
CA GLY A 30 -2.65 -9.29 -9.81
C GLY A 30 -3.81 -10.20 -9.41
N PHE A 31 -3.58 -11.19 -8.54
CA PHE A 31 -4.62 -12.09 -8.04
C PHE A 31 -5.37 -11.56 -6.81
N ALA A 32 -4.82 -10.61 -6.05
CA ALA A 32 -5.42 -10.11 -4.82
C ALA A 32 -6.92 -9.73 -4.94
N PRO A 33 -7.39 -9.05 -6.01
CA PRO A 33 -8.82 -8.72 -6.15
C PRO A 33 -9.74 -9.93 -6.32
N VAL A 34 -9.20 -11.05 -6.82
CA VAL A 34 -9.91 -12.30 -7.10
C VAL A 34 -9.47 -13.44 -6.19
N ALA A 35 -8.75 -13.16 -5.10
CA ALA A 35 -8.21 -14.17 -4.19
C ALA A 35 -9.27 -15.04 -3.47
N HIS A 36 -10.53 -14.59 -3.47
CA HIS A 36 -11.66 -15.34 -2.90
C HIS A 36 -12.35 -16.27 -3.92
N TRP A 37 -11.94 -16.24 -5.18
CA TRP A 37 -12.46 -17.10 -6.24
C TRP A 37 -11.84 -18.51 -6.21
N PRO A 38 -12.46 -19.53 -6.84
CA PRO A 38 -11.85 -20.85 -7.00
C PRO A 38 -10.45 -20.81 -7.62
N HIS A 39 -9.48 -21.48 -6.96
CA HIS A 39 -8.10 -21.65 -7.43
C HIS A 39 -7.90 -23.08 -7.92
N HIS A 40 -7.26 -23.21 -9.08
CA HIS A 40 -6.89 -24.48 -9.69
C HIS A 40 -5.40 -24.47 -9.98
N TYR A 41 -4.66 -25.31 -9.28
CA TYR A 41 -3.25 -25.57 -9.56
C TYR A 41 -3.19 -26.71 -10.58
N LEU A 42 -2.49 -26.46 -11.69
CA LEU A 42 -2.38 -27.42 -12.78
C LEU A 42 -0.94 -27.93 -12.80
N ASP A 43 -0.77 -29.22 -12.57
CA ASP A 43 0.55 -29.87 -12.54
C ASP A 43 1.09 -30.13 -13.95
N ASP A 44 0.19 -30.22 -14.94
CA ASP A 44 0.50 -30.51 -16.33
C ASP A 44 0.17 -29.32 -17.25
N GLY A 45 1.17 -28.83 -17.97
CA GLY A 45 1.04 -27.76 -18.97
C GLY A 45 1.65 -26.42 -18.54
N PRO A 46 1.63 -25.41 -19.43
CA PRO A 46 2.30 -24.13 -19.18
C PRO A 46 1.53 -23.23 -18.19
N CYS A 47 0.21 -23.39 -18.08
CA CYS A 47 -0.58 -22.67 -17.08
C CYS A 47 -0.40 -23.33 -15.72
N GLN A 48 0.25 -22.66 -14.76
CA GLN A 48 0.55 -23.21 -13.43
C GLN A 48 -0.57 -22.92 -12.42
N LEU A 49 -1.22 -21.76 -12.54
CA LEU A 49 -2.33 -21.34 -11.69
C LEU A 49 -3.45 -20.77 -12.54
N LEU A 50 -4.66 -21.26 -12.30
CA LEU A 50 -5.89 -20.75 -12.89
C LEU A 50 -6.87 -20.35 -11.79
N VAL A 51 -7.22 -19.07 -11.74
CA VAL A 51 -8.29 -18.54 -10.87
C VAL A 51 -9.51 -18.25 -11.72
N THR A 52 -10.68 -18.73 -11.32
CA THR A 52 -11.91 -18.61 -12.13
C THR A 52 -13.04 -18.00 -11.33
N SER A 53 -13.92 -17.21 -11.95
CA SER A 53 -15.18 -16.85 -11.29
C SER A 53 -15.95 -18.12 -10.88
N PRO A 54 -16.82 -18.06 -9.86
CA PRO A 54 -17.62 -19.23 -9.44
C PRO A 54 -18.41 -19.92 -10.56
N ASP A 55 -18.84 -19.17 -11.58
CA ASP A 55 -19.53 -19.68 -12.79
C ASP A 55 -18.58 -19.99 -13.96
N GLN A 56 -17.27 -19.89 -13.76
CA GLN A 56 -16.19 -20.14 -14.70
C GLN A 56 -16.22 -19.29 -15.99
N ARG A 57 -17.01 -18.22 -16.02
CA ARG A 57 -17.09 -17.30 -17.17
C ARG A 57 -15.88 -16.39 -17.28
N ILE A 58 -15.25 -16.04 -16.16
CA ILE A 58 -14.00 -15.29 -16.11
C ILE A 58 -12.89 -16.25 -15.70
N ARG A 59 -11.75 -16.20 -16.40
CA ARG A 59 -10.58 -17.02 -16.14
C ARG A 59 -9.33 -16.15 -16.13
N VAL A 60 -8.56 -16.23 -15.05
CA VAL A 60 -7.29 -15.54 -14.84
C VAL A 60 -6.21 -16.62 -14.73
N GLY A 61 -5.46 -16.83 -15.81
CA GLY A 61 -4.38 -17.80 -15.87
C GLY A 61 -3.00 -17.17 -15.69
N TRP A 62 -2.12 -17.87 -14.98
CA TRP A 62 -0.72 -17.55 -14.79
C TRP A 62 0.16 -18.68 -15.36
N PHE A 63 1.06 -18.31 -16.27
CA PHE A 63 1.85 -19.20 -17.11
C PHE A 63 3.33 -19.27 -16.71
N GLY A 64 3.64 -18.88 -15.47
CA GLY A 64 4.94 -19.16 -14.85
C GLY A 64 6.14 -18.49 -15.51
N ASP A 65 6.90 -19.26 -16.29
CA ASP A 65 8.12 -18.84 -16.97
C ASP A 65 7.90 -18.48 -18.45
N ASP A 66 6.66 -18.51 -18.94
CA ASP A 66 6.30 -18.10 -20.29
C ASP A 66 6.46 -16.57 -20.50
N PHE A 67 6.66 -16.17 -21.76
CA PHE A 67 6.67 -14.77 -22.15
C PHE A 67 5.33 -14.11 -21.88
N GLU A 68 4.22 -14.75 -22.26
CA GLU A 68 2.84 -14.32 -21.94
C GLU A 68 2.42 -14.85 -20.57
N LEU A 69 3.05 -14.28 -19.54
CA LEU A 69 2.87 -14.70 -18.15
C LEU A 69 1.41 -14.73 -17.70
N TRP A 70 0.61 -13.77 -18.16
CA TRP A 70 -0.80 -13.71 -17.82
C TRP A 70 -1.66 -13.89 -19.04
N ARG A 71 -2.71 -14.70 -18.91
CA ARG A 71 -3.81 -14.77 -19.88
C ARG A 71 -5.14 -14.69 -19.16
N ILE A 72 -5.89 -13.64 -19.45
CA ILE A 72 -7.17 -13.34 -18.83
C ILE A 72 -8.25 -13.37 -19.90
N THR A 73 -9.32 -14.11 -19.65
CA THR A 73 -10.41 -14.29 -20.62
C THR A 73 -11.76 -14.15 -19.94
N ALA A 74 -12.75 -13.70 -20.70
CA ALA A 74 -14.14 -13.82 -20.30
C ALA A 74 -15.01 -14.37 -21.44
N ALA A 75 -15.99 -15.19 -21.08
CA ALA A 75 -16.89 -15.88 -22.00
C ALA A 75 -18.36 -15.70 -21.59
N GLU A 76 -19.26 -15.92 -22.54
CA GLU A 76 -20.71 -15.89 -22.27
C GLU A 76 -21.12 -17.04 -21.36
N GLU A 77 -20.53 -18.22 -21.56
CA GLU A 77 -20.71 -19.41 -20.73
C GLU A 77 -19.37 -20.11 -20.50
N ALA A 78 -19.27 -20.89 -19.42
CA ALA A 78 -18.05 -21.58 -19.02
C ALA A 78 -17.36 -22.34 -20.17
N VAL A 79 -18.11 -23.08 -21.00
CA VAL A 79 -17.53 -23.95 -22.04
C VAL A 79 -17.41 -23.29 -23.41
N THR A 80 -17.78 -22.01 -23.53
CA THR A 80 -17.77 -21.30 -24.81
C THR A 80 -16.43 -20.65 -25.11
N THR A 81 -16.19 -20.35 -26.39
CA THR A 81 -15.03 -19.56 -26.81
C THR A 81 -15.07 -18.19 -26.13
N PRO A 82 -13.93 -17.72 -25.57
CA PRO A 82 -13.85 -16.39 -25.00
C PRO A 82 -14.40 -15.31 -25.92
N ARG A 83 -15.15 -14.38 -25.34
CA ARG A 83 -15.64 -13.19 -26.03
C ARG A 83 -14.50 -12.20 -26.26
N TRP A 84 -13.56 -12.14 -25.34
CA TRP A 84 -12.32 -11.39 -25.43
C TRP A 84 -11.23 -12.07 -24.60
N THR A 85 -9.98 -11.74 -24.95
CA THR A 85 -8.75 -12.13 -24.24
C THR A 85 -7.89 -10.89 -24.00
N ALA A 86 -7.22 -10.86 -22.85
CA ALA A 86 -6.14 -9.96 -22.51
C ALA A 86 -4.91 -10.76 -22.10
N THR A 87 -3.73 -10.40 -22.60
CA THR A 87 -2.45 -11.01 -22.22
C THR A 87 -1.51 -9.96 -21.63
N PHE A 88 -0.69 -10.37 -20.68
CA PHE A 88 0.35 -9.52 -20.10
C PHE A 88 1.64 -10.30 -20.03
N ASN A 89 2.73 -9.69 -20.50
CA ASN A 89 4.00 -10.39 -20.54
C ASN A 89 4.70 -10.46 -19.17
N HIS A 90 5.73 -11.29 -19.06
CA HIS A 90 6.49 -11.54 -17.84
C HIS A 90 7.19 -10.31 -17.22
N VAL A 91 7.30 -9.21 -17.96
CA VAL A 91 7.91 -7.96 -17.49
C VAL A 91 6.87 -7.06 -16.82
N THR A 92 5.58 -7.29 -17.10
CA THR A 92 4.51 -6.40 -16.64
C THR A 92 4.36 -6.44 -15.12
N PRO A 93 4.39 -5.28 -14.44
CA PRO A 93 4.07 -5.21 -13.01
C PRO A 93 2.71 -5.82 -12.70
N ALA A 94 2.64 -6.69 -11.70
CA ALA A 94 1.39 -7.35 -11.30
C ALA A 94 0.33 -6.35 -10.80
N GLU A 95 0.73 -5.15 -10.38
CA GLU A 95 -0.16 -4.04 -10.03
C GLU A 95 -0.95 -3.54 -11.24
N ILE A 96 -0.36 -3.52 -12.45
CA ILE A 96 -1.09 -3.17 -13.68
C ILE A 96 -2.17 -4.23 -13.96
N VAL A 97 -1.83 -5.52 -13.79
CA VAL A 97 -2.79 -6.62 -13.91
C VAL A 97 -3.90 -6.50 -12.86
N ALA A 98 -3.55 -6.05 -11.64
CA ALA A 98 -4.51 -5.79 -10.56
C ALA A 98 -5.58 -4.76 -10.96
N GLY A 99 -5.25 -3.79 -11.82
CA GLY A 99 -6.22 -2.85 -12.37
C GLY A 99 -7.33 -3.56 -13.17
N LEU A 100 -6.95 -4.53 -14.00
CA LEU A 100 -7.92 -5.33 -14.77
C LEU A 100 -8.72 -6.27 -13.85
N THR A 101 -8.04 -7.01 -12.98
CA THR A 101 -8.71 -8.01 -12.13
C THR A 101 -9.61 -7.36 -11.07
N THR A 102 -9.29 -6.16 -10.61
CA THR A 102 -10.19 -5.35 -9.77
C THR A 102 -11.49 -5.00 -10.49
N ALA A 103 -11.39 -4.50 -11.72
CA ALA A 103 -12.59 -4.19 -12.51
C ALA A 103 -13.43 -5.44 -12.82
N LEU A 104 -12.78 -6.58 -13.10
CA LEU A 104 -13.46 -7.85 -13.29
C LEU A 104 -14.19 -8.33 -12.03
N ALA A 105 -13.54 -8.25 -10.87
CA ALA A 105 -14.15 -8.62 -9.60
C ALA A 105 -15.39 -7.76 -9.29
N GLN A 106 -15.31 -6.45 -9.56
CA GLN A 106 -16.42 -5.52 -9.39
C GLN A 106 -17.57 -5.80 -10.37
N ASP A 107 -17.25 -5.99 -11.65
CA ASP A 107 -18.26 -6.30 -12.67
C ASP A 107 -18.97 -7.62 -12.38
N TYR A 108 -18.23 -8.63 -11.90
CA TYR A 108 -18.80 -9.92 -11.52
C TYR A 108 -19.69 -9.80 -10.29
N ALA A 109 -19.22 -9.12 -9.23
CA ALA A 109 -20.00 -8.91 -8.01
C ALA A 109 -21.29 -8.10 -8.24
N ALA A 110 -21.29 -7.21 -9.24
CA ALA A 110 -22.47 -6.44 -9.64
C ALA A 110 -23.39 -7.17 -10.63
N SER A 111 -22.95 -8.31 -11.20
CA SER A 111 -23.75 -9.06 -12.17
C SER A 111 -24.80 -9.94 -11.49
N ASP A 112 -25.94 -10.11 -12.15
CA ASP A 112 -26.94 -11.08 -11.72
C ASP A 112 -26.50 -12.49 -12.19
N PRO A 113 -26.37 -13.49 -11.29
CA PRO A 113 -26.00 -14.85 -11.67
C PRO A 113 -26.92 -15.50 -12.72
N TYR A 114 -28.16 -15.02 -12.82
CA TYR A 114 -29.18 -15.56 -13.72
C TYR A 114 -29.31 -14.76 -15.01
N GLU A 115 -28.67 -13.58 -15.11
CA GLU A 115 -28.64 -12.80 -16.34
C GLU A 115 -27.23 -12.83 -16.96
N ASN A 116 -27.16 -13.20 -18.23
CA ASN A 116 -25.90 -13.15 -19.02
C ASN A 116 -25.55 -11.71 -19.41
N ASN A 117 -25.69 -10.76 -18.48
CA ASN A 117 -25.60 -9.31 -18.70
C ASN A 117 -24.36 -8.66 -18.05
N GLY A 118 -23.48 -9.48 -17.45
CA GLY A 118 -22.30 -9.00 -16.74
C GLY A 118 -21.51 -7.98 -17.55
N ARG A 119 -21.18 -6.84 -16.90
CA ARG A 119 -20.54 -5.70 -17.56
C ARG A 119 -19.16 -6.06 -18.14
N PHE A 120 -18.52 -7.10 -17.61
CA PHE A 120 -17.31 -7.70 -18.16
C PHE A 120 -17.49 -8.30 -19.59
N LEU A 121 -18.72 -8.44 -20.11
CA LEU A 121 -19.02 -8.82 -21.50
C LEU A 121 -19.58 -7.67 -22.35
N ALA A 122 -19.61 -6.44 -21.82
CA ALA A 122 -20.12 -5.28 -22.51
C ALA A 122 -19.43 -5.08 -23.87
N LYS A 123 -20.15 -4.46 -24.81
CA LYS A 123 -19.52 -4.09 -26.09
C LYS A 123 -18.49 -2.98 -25.82
N PRO A 124 -17.32 -3.01 -26.49
CA PRO A 124 -16.39 -1.89 -26.48
C PRO A 124 -17.08 -0.60 -26.91
N SER A 125 -16.59 0.53 -26.42
CA SER A 125 -17.08 1.83 -26.88
C SER A 125 -16.72 2.07 -28.34
N VAL A 126 -17.56 2.83 -29.03
CA VAL A 126 -17.27 3.36 -30.37
C VAL A 126 -16.18 4.44 -30.29
N TYR A 127 -16.07 5.12 -29.15
CA TYR A 127 -15.09 6.17 -28.92
C TYR A 127 -13.84 5.58 -28.26
N TRP A 128 -12.70 5.60 -28.97
CA TRP A 128 -11.42 5.12 -28.45
C TRP A 128 -10.99 5.87 -27.18
N THR A 129 -11.44 7.11 -27.01
CA THR A 129 -11.16 7.94 -25.83
C THR A 129 -11.65 7.28 -24.55
N ASP A 130 -12.79 6.58 -24.56
CA ASP A 130 -13.34 5.94 -23.36
C ASP A 130 -12.41 4.82 -22.83
N THR A 131 -11.62 4.21 -23.72
CA THR A 131 -10.65 3.17 -23.40
C THR A 131 -9.43 3.73 -22.66
N VAL A 132 -9.06 4.99 -22.90
CA VAL A 132 -7.79 5.58 -22.44
C VAL A 132 -7.96 6.95 -21.77
N GLN A 133 -9.19 7.33 -21.43
CA GLN A 133 -9.50 8.59 -20.76
C GLN A 133 -8.62 8.83 -19.52
N PRO A 134 -8.34 7.82 -18.66
CA PRO A 134 -7.45 8.03 -17.51
C PRO A 134 -6.03 8.48 -17.88
N LEU A 135 -5.51 8.10 -19.05
CA LEU A 135 -4.19 8.53 -19.52
C LEU A 135 -4.24 9.98 -20.02
N LEU A 136 -5.31 10.34 -20.73
CA LEU A 136 -5.54 11.71 -21.19
C LEU A 136 -5.69 12.67 -20.00
N ASP A 137 -6.44 12.25 -18.98
CA ASP A 137 -6.61 12.99 -17.73
C ASP A 137 -5.29 13.14 -16.96
N ALA A 138 -4.39 12.15 -17.08
CA ALA A 138 -3.03 12.20 -16.54
C ALA A 138 -2.04 13.02 -17.40
N GLY A 139 -2.52 13.70 -18.44
CA GLY A 139 -1.71 14.57 -19.29
C GLY A 139 -0.85 13.84 -20.33
N TRP A 140 -1.19 12.60 -20.67
CA TRP A 140 -0.51 11.89 -21.75
C TRP A 140 -0.86 12.50 -23.10
N HIS A 141 0.11 12.54 -24.00
CA HIS A 141 -0.07 13.11 -25.33
C HIS A 141 -0.61 12.04 -26.27
N HIS A 142 -1.49 12.41 -27.20
CA HIS A 142 -1.96 11.50 -28.22
C HIS A 142 -1.63 12.01 -29.62
N LYS A 143 -1.44 11.07 -30.54
CA LYS A 143 -1.26 11.30 -31.96
C LYS A 143 -2.14 10.31 -32.71
N VAL A 144 -2.96 10.85 -33.60
CA VAL A 144 -3.78 10.03 -34.50
C VAL A 144 -3.08 9.95 -35.84
N THR A 145 -2.68 8.75 -36.23
CA THR A 145 -2.20 8.42 -37.57
C THR A 145 -3.24 7.52 -38.23
N TYR A 146 -3.34 7.51 -39.56
CA TYR A 146 -4.38 6.76 -40.27
C TYR A 146 -4.56 5.33 -39.71
N GLY A 147 -5.70 5.11 -39.04
CA GLY A 147 -6.06 3.83 -38.44
C GLY A 147 -5.42 3.46 -37.11
N VAL A 148 -4.47 4.23 -36.60
CA VAL A 148 -3.76 3.96 -35.34
C VAL A 148 -3.76 5.20 -34.45
N VAL A 149 -4.22 5.05 -33.22
CA VAL A 149 -4.08 6.08 -32.18
C VAL A 149 -2.93 5.69 -31.26
N GLU A 150 -1.94 6.56 -31.17
CA GLU A 150 -0.82 6.42 -30.23
C GLU A 150 -1.04 7.39 -29.08
N ILE A 151 -1.00 6.90 -27.84
CA ILE A 151 -0.95 7.73 -26.62
C ILE A 151 0.40 7.48 -25.95
N THR A 152 1.04 8.52 -25.43
CA THR A 152 2.40 8.41 -24.86
C THR A 152 2.51 9.25 -23.59
N ALA A 153 3.14 8.67 -22.57
CA ALA A 153 3.44 9.31 -21.31
C ALA A 153 4.32 10.56 -21.51
N PRO A 154 4.26 11.56 -20.62
CA PRO A 154 5.09 12.76 -20.71
C PRO A 154 6.61 12.50 -20.76
N ASP A 155 7.06 11.38 -20.20
CA ASP A 155 8.47 10.96 -20.22
C ASP A 155 8.86 10.17 -21.48
N GLY A 156 7.90 9.79 -22.32
CA GLY A 156 8.12 8.98 -23.52
C GLY A 156 8.43 7.50 -23.26
N LEU A 157 8.34 7.04 -22.00
CA LEU A 157 8.76 5.68 -21.59
C LEU A 157 7.60 4.70 -21.51
N ALA A 158 6.38 5.16 -21.72
CA ALA A 158 5.19 4.34 -21.75
C ALA A 158 4.19 4.87 -22.77
N GLY A 159 3.33 4.00 -23.27
CA GLY A 159 2.34 4.37 -24.26
C GLY A 159 1.25 3.32 -24.49
N VAL A 160 0.32 3.69 -25.36
CA VAL A 160 -0.76 2.83 -25.84
C VAL A 160 -0.85 2.97 -27.34
N GLU A 161 -0.95 1.85 -28.03
CA GLU A 161 -1.27 1.78 -29.46
C GLU A 161 -2.66 1.18 -29.62
N ILE A 162 -3.55 1.89 -30.30
CA ILE A 162 -4.93 1.46 -30.58
C ILE A 162 -5.09 1.33 -32.10
N ASP A 163 -5.32 0.11 -32.59
CA ASP A 163 -5.72 -0.14 -33.96
C ASP A 163 -7.24 0.05 -34.10
N THR A 164 -7.64 1.06 -34.86
CA THR A 164 -9.04 1.44 -35.10
C THR A 164 -9.62 0.84 -36.38
N LEU A 165 -8.79 0.20 -37.20
CA LEU A 165 -9.20 -0.42 -38.48
C LEU A 165 -9.35 -1.93 -38.39
N ARG A 166 -8.68 -2.59 -37.44
CA ARG A 166 -8.80 -4.04 -37.24
C ARG A 166 -10.19 -4.41 -36.72
N GLY A 167 -10.93 -5.15 -37.55
CA GLY A 167 -12.20 -5.76 -37.22
C GLY A 167 -12.11 -7.28 -37.22
N GLY A 168 -12.09 -7.89 -36.04
CA GLY A 168 -12.12 -9.35 -35.86
C GLY A 168 -12.38 -9.69 -34.40
N ARG A 169 -12.96 -10.86 -34.10
CA ARG A 169 -13.21 -11.28 -32.70
C ARG A 169 -11.90 -11.32 -31.89
N ASP A 170 -10.86 -11.89 -32.50
CA ASP A 170 -9.58 -12.16 -31.85
C ASP A 170 -8.48 -11.18 -32.34
N ALA A 171 -8.86 -10.14 -33.07
CA ALA A 171 -7.89 -9.14 -33.52
C ALA A 171 -7.36 -8.38 -32.31
N GLU A 172 -6.04 -8.33 -32.16
CA GLU A 172 -5.38 -7.43 -31.22
C GLU A 172 -5.70 -6.00 -31.64
N ALA A 173 -6.29 -5.23 -30.72
CA ALA A 173 -6.77 -3.88 -31.00
C ALA A 173 -6.13 -2.83 -30.11
N VAL A 174 -5.73 -3.19 -28.89
CA VAL A 174 -5.08 -2.25 -27.97
C VAL A 174 -3.86 -2.90 -27.35
N MET A 175 -2.72 -2.21 -27.42
CA MET A 175 -1.47 -2.62 -26.78
C MET A 175 -0.99 -1.49 -25.87
N LEU A 176 -0.97 -1.76 -24.57
CA LEU A 176 -0.30 -0.91 -23.57
C LEU A 176 1.14 -1.38 -23.45
N TRP A 177 2.09 -0.46 -23.38
CA TRP A 177 3.51 -0.78 -23.27
C TRP A 177 4.26 0.18 -22.36
N ALA A 178 5.30 -0.33 -21.69
CA ALA A 178 6.21 0.47 -20.88
C ALA A 178 7.64 -0.06 -20.95
N GLY A 179 8.61 0.85 -20.96
CA GLY A 179 10.03 0.55 -21.06
C GLY A 179 10.56 0.48 -22.49
N PRO A 180 11.90 0.38 -22.64
CA PRO A 180 12.56 0.35 -23.93
C PRO A 180 12.21 -0.91 -24.72
N ARG A 181 12.18 -0.80 -26.05
CA ARG A 181 12.01 -1.96 -26.93
C ARG A 181 13.17 -2.93 -26.73
N GLY A 182 12.85 -4.19 -26.46
CA GLY A 182 13.85 -5.22 -26.24
C GLY A 182 13.28 -6.40 -25.49
N TRP A 183 13.92 -7.54 -25.63
CA TRP A 183 13.51 -8.75 -24.93
C TRP A 183 13.67 -8.58 -23.42
N GLY A 184 12.56 -8.62 -22.70
CA GLY A 184 12.53 -8.63 -21.24
C GLY A 184 12.64 -7.26 -20.55
N ALA A 185 12.83 -6.15 -21.27
CA ALA A 185 12.77 -4.81 -20.69
C ALA A 185 11.40 -4.13 -20.89
N ARG A 186 10.67 -4.54 -21.94
CA ARG A 186 9.36 -3.96 -22.26
C ARG A 186 8.23 -4.74 -21.58
N ALA A 187 7.47 -4.06 -20.74
CA ALA A 187 6.17 -4.53 -20.31
C ALA A 187 5.16 -4.32 -21.46
N GLU A 188 4.36 -5.34 -21.75
CA GLU A 188 3.35 -5.31 -22.81
C GLU A 188 2.07 -5.96 -22.30
N ALA A 189 0.95 -5.27 -22.50
CA ALA A 189 -0.39 -5.77 -22.24
C ALA A 189 -1.24 -5.62 -23.50
N VAL A 190 -1.73 -6.74 -24.03
CA VAL A 190 -2.44 -6.80 -25.31
C VAL A 190 -3.89 -7.18 -25.07
N PHE A 191 -4.81 -6.44 -25.69
CA PHE A 191 -6.24 -6.62 -25.59
C PHE A 191 -6.84 -6.86 -26.97
N THR A 192 -7.67 -7.90 -27.06
CA THR A 192 -8.46 -8.17 -28.27
C THR A 192 -9.57 -7.14 -28.48
N ALA A 193 -10.02 -6.96 -29.73
CA ALA A 193 -10.95 -5.93 -30.17
C ALA A 193 -12.31 -5.92 -29.46
N ARG A 194 -12.71 -7.03 -28.82
CA ARG A 194 -13.97 -7.14 -28.09
C ARG A 194 -13.85 -6.89 -26.60
N THR A 195 -12.67 -6.54 -26.11
CA THR A 195 -12.47 -6.20 -24.70
C THR A 195 -13.27 -4.93 -24.35
N PRO A 196 -14.12 -4.94 -23.33
CA PRO A 196 -14.85 -3.76 -22.88
C PRO A 196 -13.89 -2.58 -22.56
N SER A 197 -14.22 -1.38 -23.06
CA SER A 197 -13.37 -0.19 -22.90
C SER A 197 -13.08 0.16 -21.44
N HIS A 198 -14.03 -0.05 -20.53
CA HIS A 198 -13.84 0.29 -19.11
C HIS A 198 -12.84 -0.64 -18.41
N LEU A 199 -12.67 -1.87 -18.90
CA LEU A 199 -11.65 -2.80 -18.37
C LEU A 199 -10.25 -2.32 -18.74
N ILE A 200 -10.06 -1.90 -19.99
CA ILE A 200 -8.80 -1.31 -20.45
C ILE A 200 -8.54 0.01 -19.74
N ALA A 201 -9.58 0.84 -19.55
CA ALA A 201 -9.47 2.09 -18.79
C ALA A 201 -9.07 1.84 -17.33
N ALA A 202 -9.56 0.78 -16.69
CA ALA A 202 -9.13 0.41 -15.34
C ALA A 202 -7.64 0.04 -15.28
N THR A 203 -7.15 -0.73 -16.26
CA THR A 203 -5.71 -1.01 -16.40
C THR A 203 -4.90 0.27 -16.64
N ALA A 204 -5.37 1.12 -17.54
CA ALA A 204 -4.74 2.39 -17.88
C ALA A 204 -4.69 3.35 -16.68
N THR A 205 -5.71 3.33 -15.82
CA THR A 205 -5.74 4.13 -14.58
C THR A 205 -4.57 3.75 -13.66
N VAL A 206 -4.31 2.46 -13.49
CA VAL A 206 -3.19 2.00 -12.67
C VAL A 206 -1.85 2.33 -13.32
N MET A 207 -1.76 2.21 -14.65
CA MET A 207 -0.57 2.58 -15.41
C MET A 207 -0.26 4.09 -15.32
N ALA A 208 -1.26 4.96 -15.30
CA ALA A 208 -1.07 6.41 -15.12
C ALA A 208 -0.80 6.83 -13.66
N SER A 209 -0.91 5.91 -12.69
CA SER A 209 -0.72 6.22 -11.29
C SER A 209 0.72 6.67 -10.99
N SER A 210 0.86 7.76 -10.23
CA SER A 210 2.15 8.24 -9.72
C SER A 210 2.60 7.52 -8.44
N ALA A 211 1.81 6.56 -7.94
CA ALA A 211 2.15 5.86 -6.70
C ALA A 211 3.36 4.93 -6.93
N PRO A 212 4.46 5.09 -6.18
CA PRO A 212 5.60 4.18 -6.29
C PRO A 212 5.27 2.80 -5.73
N VAL A 213 6.00 1.79 -6.18
CA VAL A 213 5.86 0.40 -5.68
C VAL A 213 7.14 -0.09 -5.02
N VAL A 214 6.98 -0.95 -4.03
CA VAL A 214 8.12 -1.58 -3.34
C VAL A 214 8.65 -2.71 -4.22
N ARG A 215 9.97 -2.73 -4.41
CA ARG A 215 10.72 -3.80 -5.06
C ARG A 215 12.01 -4.03 -4.29
N GLU A 216 12.54 -5.26 -4.35
CA GLU A 216 13.94 -5.44 -4.00
C GLU A 216 14.81 -4.92 -5.14
N ARG A 217 15.93 -4.26 -4.81
CA ARG A 217 16.81 -3.64 -5.80
C ARG A 217 17.25 -4.60 -6.91
N HIS A 218 17.52 -5.86 -6.58
CA HIS A 218 17.95 -6.87 -7.56
C HIS A 218 16.85 -7.29 -8.56
N MET A 219 15.58 -7.00 -8.28
CA MET A 219 14.47 -7.23 -9.20
C MET A 219 14.44 -6.18 -10.32
N ILE A 220 15.05 -5.02 -10.10
CA ILE A 220 15.15 -3.96 -11.09
C ILE A 220 16.27 -4.32 -12.06
N ARG A 221 15.91 -4.50 -13.33
CA ARG A 221 16.90 -4.77 -14.37
C ARG A 221 17.83 -3.57 -14.51
N ARG A 222 19.12 -3.86 -14.71
CA ARG A 222 20.17 -2.85 -14.84
C ARG A 222 19.89 -1.80 -15.93
N GLU A 223 19.23 -2.20 -17.01
CA GLU A 223 18.82 -1.32 -18.12
C GLU A 223 17.70 -0.35 -17.73
N MET A 224 16.92 -0.69 -16.69
CA MET A 224 15.83 0.13 -16.18
C MET A 224 16.29 1.11 -15.11
N GLU A 225 17.40 0.84 -14.41
CA GLU A 225 17.97 1.74 -13.38
C GLU A 225 18.08 3.21 -13.80
N PRO A 226 18.56 3.59 -15.01
CA PRO A 226 18.64 5.00 -15.41
C PRO A 226 17.27 5.63 -15.75
N LEU A 227 16.22 4.81 -15.88
CA LEU A 227 14.87 5.23 -16.25
C LEU A 227 13.93 5.36 -15.04
N VAL A 228 14.36 4.88 -13.87
CA VAL A 228 13.54 4.87 -12.65
C VAL A 228 14.19 5.65 -11.53
N THR A 229 13.36 6.22 -10.66
CA THR A 229 13.77 6.76 -9.38
C THR A 229 13.66 5.67 -8.33
N LEU A 230 14.78 5.35 -7.68
CA LEU A 230 14.84 4.41 -6.56
C LEU A 230 14.98 5.18 -5.25
N THR A 231 13.97 5.11 -4.40
CA THR A 231 14.01 5.70 -3.05
C THR A 231 14.09 4.57 -2.03
N PRO A 232 15.16 4.48 -1.21
CA PRO A 232 15.24 3.48 -0.16
C PRO A 232 13.99 3.48 0.73
N VAL A 233 13.42 2.30 0.97
CA VAL A 233 12.46 2.11 2.05
C VAL A 233 13.29 2.15 3.32
N GLY A 234 13.53 3.35 3.84
CA GLY A 234 14.38 3.55 5.01
C GLY A 234 13.95 2.61 6.14
N PRO A 235 14.87 2.15 7.00
CA PRO A 235 14.47 1.36 8.16
C PRO A 235 13.42 2.18 8.91
N ALA A 236 12.26 1.55 9.18
CA ALA A 236 11.26 2.12 10.07
C ALA A 236 12.02 2.76 11.24
N PRO A 237 11.81 4.05 11.57
CA PRO A 237 12.60 4.70 12.61
C PRO A 237 12.49 3.81 13.83
N ALA A 238 13.60 3.16 14.18
CA ALA A 238 13.65 2.28 15.34
C ALA A 238 12.96 3.05 16.46
N PRO A 239 12.00 2.45 17.21
CA PRO A 239 11.38 3.16 18.32
C PRO A 239 12.53 3.78 19.08
N ARG A 240 12.55 5.12 19.17
CA ARG A 240 13.58 5.84 19.92
C ARG A 240 13.44 5.31 21.34
N VAL A 241 14.14 4.22 21.65
CA VAL A 241 14.37 3.79 23.01
C VAL A 241 15.03 5.03 23.60
N PRO A 242 14.40 5.71 24.56
CA PRO A 242 15.00 6.89 25.16
C PRO A 242 16.39 6.46 25.60
N ARG A 243 17.42 7.03 24.99
CA ARG A 243 18.81 6.71 25.33
C ARG A 243 18.90 6.89 26.84
N ALA A 244 19.22 5.81 27.55
CA ALA A 244 19.38 5.89 29.00
C ALA A 244 20.31 7.07 29.29
N PRO A 245 19.90 8.03 30.15
CA PRO A 245 20.66 9.25 30.36
C PRO A 245 22.07 8.86 30.77
N THR A 246 23.06 9.44 30.09
CA THR A 246 24.44 9.12 30.42
C THR A 246 24.75 9.61 31.83
N PRO A 247 25.75 9.05 32.53
CA PRO A 247 26.15 9.55 33.85
C PRO A 247 26.45 11.05 33.86
N LEU A 248 26.84 11.60 32.71
CA LEU A 248 27.09 13.02 32.50
C LEU A 248 25.80 13.84 32.41
N ASP A 249 24.73 13.29 31.84
CA ASP A 249 23.40 13.93 31.78
C ASP A 249 22.75 13.97 33.16
N VAL A 250 22.90 12.91 33.95
CA VAL A 250 22.45 12.87 35.34
C VAL A 250 23.17 13.94 36.17
N ARG A 251 24.49 14.06 36.00
CA ARG A 251 25.29 15.10 36.67
C ARG A 251 24.87 16.51 36.25
N ARG A 252 24.68 16.76 34.96
CA ARG A 252 24.22 18.07 34.45
C ARG A 252 22.84 18.43 34.98
N THR A 253 21.94 17.46 35.07
CA THR A 253 20.59 17.65 35.61
C THR A 253 20.64 17.97 37.10
N ALA A 254 21.42 17.21 37.89
CA ALA A 254 21.61 17.46 39.31
C ALA A 254 22.24 18.84 39.61
N VAL A 255 23.22 19.25 38.81
CA VAL A 255 23.85 20.59 38.93
C VAL A 255 22.85 21.69 38.59
N THR A 256 22.05 21.51 37.53
CA THR A 256 21.04 22.49 37.12
C THR A 256 19.97 22.67 38.19
N GLU A 257 19.52 21.58 38.81
CA GLU A 257 18.58 21.65 39.94
C GLU A 257 19.19 22.29 41.19
N ALA A 258 20.46 21.99 41.50
CA ALA A 258 21.15 22.59 42.63
C ALA A 258 21.30 24.10 42.46
N VAL A 259 21.64 24.56 41.25
CA VAL A 259 21.72 25.99 40.92
C VAL A 259 20.34 26.66 40.98
N ARG A 260 19.28 25.99 40.49
CA ARG A 260 17.89 26.47 40.62
C ARG A 260 17.43 26.58 42.07
N ARG A 261 17.82 25.64 42.93
CA ARG A 261 17.55 25.72 44.39
C ARG A 261 18.33 26.84 45.05
N ALA A 262 19.62 27.00 44.73
CA ALA A 262 20.46 28.05 45.28
C ALA A 262 20.03 29.47 44.84
N SER A 263 19.43 29.60 43.65
CA SER A 263 18.88 30.87 43.15
C SER A 263 17.50 31.21 43.74
N ARG A 264 16.80 30.25 44.34
CA ARG A 264 15.54 30.45 45.07
C ARG A 264 15.70 30.60 46.59
N ALA A 265 16.93 30.44 47.10
CA ALA A 265 17.20 30.64 48.53
C ALA A 265 17.26 32.15 48.87
N PRO A 266 16.62 32.59 49.96
CA PRO A 266 16.66 33.99 50.39
C PRO A 266 18.11 34.41 50.69
N ARG A 267 18.58 35.50 50.08
CA ARG A 267 20.00 35.89 50.09
C ARG A 267 20.34 36.95 51.13
N THR A 268 19.36 37.57 51.78
CA THR A 268 19.62 38.64 52.75
C THR A 268 19.02 38.37 54.13
N ALA A 269 19.62 38.95 55.17
CA ALA A 269 19.10 38.89 56.54
C ALA A 269 17.68 39.50 56.66
N ALA A 270 17.28 40.37 55.73
CA ALA A 270 15.92 40.88 55.62
C ALA A 270 14.95 39.79 55.13
N ASP A 271 15.31 39.02 54.10
CA ASP A 271 14.49 37.93 53.57
C ASP A 271 14.23 36.82 54.61
N LEU A 272 15.26 36.48 55.41
CA LEU A 272 15.13 35.52 56.51
C LEU A 272 14.20 36.03 57.62
N ARG A 273 14.19 37.35 57.91
CA ARG A 273 13.26 37.95 58.88
C ARG A 273 11.82 37.96 58.37
N VAL A 274 11.61 38.18 57.07
CA VAL A 274 10.28 38.13 56.44
C VAL A 274 9.74 36.69 56.46
N MET A 275 10.55 35.68 56.13
CA MET A 275 10.16 34.28 56.25
C MET A 275 9.84 33.88 57.71
N ALA A 276 10.65 34.32 58.68
CA ALA A 276 10.40 34.07 60.11
C ALA A 276 9.16 34.80 60.66
N ALA A 277 8.75 35.92 60.06
CA ALA A 277 7.49 36.60 60.37
C ALA A 277 6.29 35.84 59.78
N GLN A 278 6.39 35.36 58.53
CA GLN A 278 5.33 34.60 57.85
C GLN A 278 5.03 33.25 58.51
N SER A 279 6.05 32.51 58.97
CA SER A 279 5.88 31.26 59.72
C SER A 279 5.18 31.44 61.07
N ARG A 280 5.27 32.63 61.68
CA ARG A 280 4.55 32.97 62.91
C ARG A 280 3.06 33.26 62.65
N THR A 281 2.73 33.85 61.51
CA THR A 281 1.34 34.11 61.13
C THR A 281 0.58 32.84 60.74
N THR A 282 1.20 31.89 60.04
CA THR A 282 0.55 30.62 59.65
C THR A 282 0.32 29.70 60.86
N SER A 283 1.25 29.65 61.82
CA SER A 283 1.02 28.92 63.08
C SER A 283 -0.09 29.53 63.94
N SER A 284 -0.31 30.86 63.87
CA SER A 284 -1.42 31.52 64.59
C SER A 284 -2.79 31.26 63.96
N ALA A 285 -2.86 31.08 62.63
CA ALA A 285 -4.10 30.76 61.93
C ALA A 285 -4.58 29.32 62.21
N GLN A 286 -3.64 28.37 62.35
CA GLN A 286 -3.98 26.98 62.68
C GLN A 286 -4.40 26.79 64.16
N LYS A 287 -4.05 27.73 65.05
CA LYS A 287 -4.44 27.73 66.46
C LYS A 287 -5.81 28.38 66.73
N ARG A 288 -6.44 29.02 65.75
CA ARG A 288 -7.80 29.60 65.85
C ARG A 288 -8.92 28.70 65.31
N SER A 289 -8.58 27.57 64.69
CA SER A 289 -9.57 26.66 64.11
C SER A 289 -9.91 25.45 65.00
N SER A 290 -9.43 25.39 66.25
CA SER A 290 -9.61 24.24 67.15
C SER A 290 -10.38 24.56 68.44
N THR A 291 -11.13 25.66 68.51
CA THR A 291 -11.98 25.98 69.67
C THR A 291 -13.42 26.27 69.25
N LEU A 292 -14.09 25.24 68.75
CA LEU A 292 -15.55 25.13 68.77
C LEU A 292 -15.88 23.65 68.88
N ALA A 293 -16.02 23.18 70.12
CA ALA A 293 -16.79 21.98 70.44
C ALA A 293 -18.11 22.45 71.09
N PRO A 294 -19.18 21.67 70.93
CA PRO A 294 -19.86 21.23 72.14
C PRO A 294 -20.07 19.72 72.17
N ALA A 295 -20.35 19.28 73.40
CA ALA A 295 -20.30 17.93 73.91
C ALA A 295 -21.50 17.04 73.53
N ALA A 296 -21.30 15.71 73.55
CA ALA A 296 -22.15 14.76 74.28
C ALA A 296 -21.55 13.34 74.33
N ALA A 297 -21.54 12.79 75.55
CA ALA A 297 -21.67 11.38 75.99
C ALA A 297 -20.80 10.29 75.30
N ALA A 298 -19.77 9.75 75.96
CA ALA A 298 -19.80 8.78 77.07
C ALA A 298 -19.91 7.30 76.65
N ALA A 299 -18.82 6.57 76.93
CA ALA A 299 -18.75 5.25 77.59
C ALA A 299 -17.99 4.13 76.85
N ALA A 300 -16.99 3.62 77.59
CA ALA A 300 -16.56 2.23 77.69
C ALA A 300 -15.75 1.54 76.55
N ARG A 301 -14.45 1.41 76.83
CA ARG A 301 -13.48 0.34 76.47
C ARG A 301 -14.04 -1.07 76.88
N PRO A 302 -13.51 -2.25 76.44
CA PRO A 302 -12.14 -2.48 75.98
C PRO A 302 -12.00 -3.59 74.87
N PRO A 303 -10.90 -4.39 74.73
CA PRO A 303 -10.29 -4.61 73.42
C PRO A 303 -10.35 -6.09 72.96
N ALA A 304 -9.79 -6.34 71.77
CA ALA A 304 -9.02 -7.54 71.36
C ALA A 304 -9.52 -8.31 70.13
N ALA A 305 -8.51 -8.90 69.47
CA ALA A 305 -8.50 -10.07 68.59
C ALA A 305 -8.82 -9.89 67.09
N SER A 306 -7.74 -9.88 66.30
CA SER A 306 -7.39 -10.93 65.32
C SER A 306 -8.53 -11.63 64.56
N SER A 307 -8.51 -11.51 63.22
CA SER A 307 -8.23 -12.65 62.32
C SER A 307 -8.27 -12.22 60.84
N ALA A 308 -7.24 -12.58 60.08
CA ALA A 308 -7.28 -12.71 58.62
C ALA A 308 -8.10 -13.97 58.22
N PRO A 309 -8.02 -14.48 56.98
CA PRO A 309 -8.47 -13.96 55.68
C PRO A 309 -9.54 -14.90 55.05
N ARG A 310 -10.10 -14.62 53.87
CA ARG A 310 -10.43 -15.71 52.91
C ARG A 310 -10.79 -15.25 51.48
N HIS A 311 -10.34 -16.10 50.58
CA HIS A 311 -10.50 -16.19 49.13
C HIS A 311 -11.91 -16.53 48.64
N SER A 312 -12.02 -16.44 47.30
CA SER A 312 -12.92 -17.14 46.35
C SER A 312 -14.29 -16.50 46.15
N ARG A 313 -14.80 -16.38 44.92
CA ARG A 313 -14.62 -17.22 43.72
C ARG A 313 -14.28 -16.40 42.48
#